data_AF-A0A7W0SZL4-F1
#
_entry.id   AF-A0A7W0SZL4-F1
#
_cell.length_a   1.000
_cell.length_b   1.000
_cell.length_c   1.000
_cell.angle_alpha   90.00
_cell.angle_beta   90.00
_cell.angle_gamma   90.00
#
_symmetry.space_group_name_H-M   'P 1'
#
loop_
_entity.id
_entity.type
_entity.pdbx_description
1 polymer ?
#
loop_
_entity_poly.entity_id
_entity_poly.type
_entity_poly.pdbx_seq_one_letter_code
_entity_poly.pdbx_strand_id
1 'polypeptide(L)'
;QLLSRGYPPTLFFQGRQDFAFGLEQGIGGWQRHSGPKALYIGPFGHAPSTFPGPDFELVMQRALQWFDIHVVGAADLPNRPAVELADESGKAVRGYAALPPTERHVYSLRGSAPIGASGKVVRRARTPRLLETFGAPPVQVRASSTTGWSHLVAVLVARTTSGQEIVVSEGGVPTSLTARPKVFTIRLISQVTRIPAGSRLELTLAGTSTAQNPGNLLYLVPVPQRARITVRNVTLVIPALRTPVSR
;
A
#
# COMPACT_ATOMS: atom_id res chain seq x y z
N GLN A 1 -15.72 16.88 -16.81
CA GLN A 1 -14.51 16.63 -15.98
C GLN A 1 -14.11 17.94 -15.31
N LEU A 2 -14.31 18.06 -13.99
CA LEU A 2 -13.98 19.29 -13.24
C LEU A 2 -12.47 19.40 -12.99
N LEU A 3 -11.80 18.29 -12.66
CA LEU A 3 -10.37 18.25 -12.35
C LEU A 3 -9.48 18.74 -13.51
N SER A 4 -9.77 18.35 -14.75
CA SER A 4 -9.00 18.78 -15.93
C SER A 4 -9.23 20.25 -16.30
N ARG A 5 -10.29 20.88 -15.77
CA ARG A 5 -10.57 22.31 -15.92
C ARG A 5 -9.83 23.18 -14.89
N GLY A 6 -9.15 22.56 -13.92
CA GLY A 6 -8.31 23.26 -12.95
C GLY A 6 -9.05 24.01 -11.85
N TYR A 7 -10.34 23.73 -11.66
CA TYR A 7 -11.15 24.34 -10.61
C TYR A 7 -12.02 23.30 -9.88
N PRO A 8 -12.29 23.51 -8.57
CA PRO A 8 -11.69 24.53 -7.70
C PRO A 8 -10.24 24.21 -7.32
N PRO A 9 -9.43 25.18 -6.83
CA PRO A 9 -8.17 24.87 -6.14
C PRO A 9 -8.35 23.74 -5.13
N THR A 10 -7.53 22.70 -5.19
CA THR A 10 -7.74 21.49 -4.38
C THR A 10 -6.52 21.09 -3.55
N LEU A 11 -6.72 21.02 -2.23
CA LEU A 11 -5.84 20.34 -1.29
C LEU A 11 -6.33 18.89 -1.11
N PHE A 12 -5.48 17.93 -1.41
CA PHE A 12 -5.75 16.50 -1.23
C PHE A 12 -5.16 16.03 0.09
N PHE A 13 -5.95 15.33 0.90
CA PHE A 13 -5.49 14.61 2.08
C PHE A 13 -5.57 13.11 1.82
N GLN A 14 -4.50 12.39 2.12
CA GLN A 14 -4.40 10.95 1.89
C GLN A 14 -3.74 10.26 3.09
N GLY A 15 -4.33 9.17 3.54
CA GLY A 15 -3.75 8.34 4.58
C GLY A 15 -2.52 7.56 4.08
N ARG A 16 -1.48 7.45 4.91
CA ARG A 16 -0.29 6.61 4.65
C ARG A 16 -0.62 5.13 4.58
N GLN A 17 -1.53 4.67 5.44
CA GLN A 17 -1.96 3.28 5.57
C GLN A 17 -3.48 3.22 5.60
N ASP A 18 -4.12 3.62 4.50
CA ASP A 18 -5.57 3.57 4.36
C ASP A 18 -5.97 2.34 3.53
N PHE A 19 -6.47 1.30 4.19
CA PHE A 19 -6.80 0.03 3.54
C PHE A 19 -8.17 0.05 2.85
N ALA A 20 -8.97 1.10 3.03
CA ALA A 20 -10.18 1.32 2.23
C ALA A 20 -9.86 2.08 0.94
N PHE A 21 -8.93 3.05 1.00
CA PHE A 21 -8.57 3.93 -0.12
C PHE A 21 -7.05 4.12 -0.22
N GLY A 22 -6.40 3.28 -1.04
CA GLY A 22 -4.96 3.35 -1.26
C GLY A 22 -4.49 4.68 -1.87
N LEU A 23 -3.18 4.94 -1.77
CA LEU A 23 -2.56 6.21 -2.23
C LEU A 23 -2.89 6.57 -3.68
N GLU A 24 -3.19 5.58 -4.54
CA GLU A 24 -3.51 5.82 -5.94
C GLU A 24 -4.72 6.74 -6.14
N GLN A 25 -5.62 6.83 -5.17
CA GLN A 25 -6.80 7.70 -5.25
C GLN A 25 -6.42 9.17 -5.07
N GLY A 26 -5.77 9.51 -3.95
CA GLY A 26 -5.28 10.86 -3.67
C GLY A 26 -4.25 11.31 -4.70
N ILE A 27 -3.28 10.45 -5.02
CA ILE A 27 -2.24 10.74 -6.03
C ILE A 27 -2.88 10.93 -7.42
N GLY A 28 -3.80 10.05 -7.81
CA GLY A 28 -4.46 10.14 -9.12
C GLY A 28 -5.33 11.39 -9.25
N GLY A 29 -6.00 11.82 -8.17
CA GLY A 29 -6.70 13.09 -8.09
C GLY A 29 -5.76 14.28 -8.29
N TRP A 30 -4.68 14.34 -7.49
CA TRP A 30 -3.67 15.39 -7.55
C TRP A 30 -2.99 15.47 -8.93
N GLN A 31 -2.59 14.34 -9.52
CA GLN A 31 -1.95 14.32 -10.84
C GLN A 31 -2.86 14.86 -11.95
N ARG A 32 -4.16 14.53 -11.91
CA ARG A 32 -5.14 14.94 -12.93
C ARG A 32 -5.64 16.37 -12.76
N HIS A 33 -5.48 16.97 -11.59
CA HIS A 33 -5.89 18.35 -11.35
C HIS A 33 -4.91 19.33 -12.03
N SER A 34 -5.42 20.25 -12.85
CA SER A 34 -4.59 21.19 -13.64
C SER A 34 -4.43 22.58 -13.00
N GLY A 35 -5.21 22.90 -11.96
CA GLY A 35 -5.15 24.17 -11.24
C GLY A 35 -4.25 24.13 -10.00
N PRO A 36 -4.37 25.13 -9.11
CA PRO A 36 -3.64 25.14 -7.85
C PRO A 36 -3.97 23.88 -7.03
N LYS A 37 -2.92 23.16 -6.63
CA LYS A 37 -3.05 21.90 -5.92
C LYS A 37 -1.93 21.65 -4.94
N ALA A 38 -2.25 20.92 -3.87
CA ALA A 38 -1.29 20.34 -2.95
C ALA A 38 -1.77 18.96 -2.50
N LEU A 39 -0.84 18.10 -2.11
CA LEU A 39 -1.13 16.77 -1.58
C LEU A 39 -0.42 16.60 -0.23
N TYR A 40 -1.18 16.30 0.81
CA TYR A 40 -0.65 15.93 2.12
C TYR A 40 -0.91 14.45 2.39
N ILE A 41 0.14 13.70 2.69
CA ILE A 41 0.08 12.28 3.04
C ILE A 41 0.52 12.10 4.51
N GLY A 42 -0.40 11.68 5.37
CA GLY A 42 -0.18 11.62 6.83
C GLY A 42 -0.66 10.33 7.51
N PRO A 43 -0.23 10.06 8.75
CA PRO A 43 -0.56 8.86 9.53
C PRO A 43 -2.02 8.80 10.03
N PHE A 44 -2.97 8.99 9.12
CA PHE A 44 -4.41 8.80 9.34
C PHE A 44 -5.00 7.86 8.29
N GLY A 45 -6.25 7.45 8.48
CA GLY A 45 -6.99 6.63 7.52
C GLY A 45 -7.78 5.52 8.20
N HIS A 46 -8.23 4.57 7.40
CA HIS A 46 -8.90 3.36 7.88
C HIS A 46 -7.90 2.36 8.47
N ALA A 47 -8.38 1.45 9.32
CA ALA A 47 -7.56 0.46 10.01
C ALA A 47 -6.54 -0.20 9.04
N PRO A 48 -5.26 -0.34 9.45
CA PRO A 48 -4.74 -0.21 10.80
C PRO A 48 -4.47 1.23 11.28
N SER A 49 -4.62 2.24 10.41
CA SER A 49 -4.59 3.64 10.84
C SER A 49 -5.84 4.03 11.63
N THR A 50 -5.76 5.14 12.35
CA THR A 50 -6.86 5.73 13.10
C THR A 50 -7.22 7.10 12.53
N PHE A 51 -8.46 7.52 12.76
CA PHE A 51 -8.88 8.91 12.58
C PHE A 51 -9.57 9.42 13.85
N PRO A 52 -9.22 10.60 14.40
CA PRO A 52 -8.14 11.48 13.93
C PRO A 52 -6.75 10.81 14.04
N GLY A 53 -5.85 11.17 13.12
CA GLY A 53 -4.44 10.77 13.18
C GLY A 53 -3.65 11.64 14.16
N PRO A 54 -2.40 11.26 14.50
CA PRO A 54 -1.55 12.03 15.41
C PRO A 54 -1.16 13.42 14.86
N ASP A 55 -1.34 13.66 13.57
CA ASP A 55 -1.06 14.90 12.86
C ASP A 55 -2.31 15.74 12.56
N PHE A 56 -3.44 15.46 13.22
CA PHE A 56 -4.72 16.13 12.95
C PHE A 56 -4.65 17.67 13.00
N GLU A 57 -3.97 18.22 14.02
CA GLU A 57 -3.79 19.68 14.13
C GLU A 57 -3.05 20.26 12.92
N LEU A 58 -2.04 19.55 12.41
CA LEU A 58 -1.31 19.95 11.22
C LEU A 58 -2.21 19.88 9.97
N VAL A 59 -3.00 18.83 9.83
CA VAL A 59 -3.99 18.66 8.75
C VAL A 59 -4.99 19.84 8.75
N MET A 60 -5.52 20.20 9.92
CA MET A 60 -6.43 21.35 10.07
C MET A 60 -5.73 22.67 9.76
N GLN A 61 -4.49 22.87 10.23
CA GLN A 61 -3.70 24.04 9.89
C GLN A 61 -3.50 24.18 8.37
N ARG A 62 -3.21 23.08 7.66
CA ARG A 62 -3.07 23.08 6.20
C ARG A 62 -4.39 23.38 5.49
N ALA A 63 -5.50 22.86 6.00
CA ALA A 63 -6.83 23.15 5.45
C ALA A 63 -7.17 24.65 5.58
N LEU A 64 -6.96 25.24 6.76
CA LEU A 64 -7.20 26.67 6.99
C LEU A 64 -6.32 27.54 6.08
N GLN A 65 -5.02 27.26 6.01
CA GLN A 65 -4.10 27.99 5.12
C GLN A 65 -4.51 27.90 3.64
N TRP A 66 -5.06 26.75 3.20
CA TRP A 66 -5.55 26.61 1.83
C TRP A 66 -6.74 27.53 1.56
N PHE A 67 -7.69 27.62 2.50
CA PHE A 67 -8.83 28.52 2.40
C PHE A 67 -8.42 29.99 2.48
N ASP A 68 -7.49 30.35 3.37
CA ASP A 68 -6.98 31.72 3.46
C ASP A 68 -6.43 32.20 2.12
N ILE A 69 -5.70 31.34 1.41
CA ILE A 69 -5.09 31.71 0.12
C ILE A 69 -6.12 31.72 -1.01
N HIS A 70 -6.95 30.68 -1.12
CA HIS A 70 -7.78 30.49 -2.31
C HIS A 70 -9.22 31.02 -2.19
N VAL A 71 -9.66 31.36 -0.97
CA VAL A 71 -10.98 31.96 -0.71
C VAL A 71 -10.84 33.38 -0.21
N VAL A 72 -9.97 33.64 0.76
CA VAL A 72 -9.80 34.98 1.35
C VAL A 72 -8.83 35.84 0.50
N GLY A 73 -7.91 35.23 -0.24
CA GLY A 73 -6.93 35.94 -1.07
C GLY A 73 -5.67 36.36 -0.29
N ALA A 74 -5.34 35.66 0.79
CA ALA A 74 -4.09 35.86 1.51
C ALA A 74 -2.87 35.53 0.62
N ALA A 75 -1.72 36.15 0.94
CA ALA A 75 -0.47 35.86 0.24
C ALA A 75 -0.04 34.40 0.47
N ASP A 76 0.41 33.74 -0.60
CA ASP A 76 1.03 32.41 -0.50
C ASP A 76 2.53 32.52 -0.15
N LEU A 77 3.07 31.47 0.47
CA LEU A 77 4.49 31.34 0.73
C LEU A 77 5.24 31.01 -0.57
N PRO A 78 6.39 31.66 -0.83
CA PRO A 78 7.23 31.28 -1.95
C PRO A 78 7.74 29.84 -1.75
N ASN A 79 7.78 29.06 -2.84
CA ASN A 79 8.32 27.70 -2.86
C ASN A 79 7.60 26.70 -1.94
N ARG A 80 6.29 26.84 -1.72
CA ARG A 80 5.49 25.83 -1.02
C ARG A 80 5.67 24.44 -1.69
N PRO A 81 5.88 23.36 -0.91
CA PRO A 81 5.93 22.02 -1.47
C PRO A 81 4.59 21.62 -2.08
N ALA A 82 4.63 21.01 -3.27
CA ALA A 82 3.43 20.48 -3.92
C ALA A 82 2.93 19.19 -3.26
N VAL A 83 3.84 18.45 -2.60
CA VAL A 83 3.55 17.23 -1.85
C VAL A 83 4.24 17.29 -0.49
N GLU A 84 3.49 17.05 0.57
CA GLU A 84 4.00 16.86 1.93
C GLU A 84 3.77 15.42 2.37
N LEU A 85 4.77 14.83 3.03
CA LEU A 85 4.74 13.46 3.54
C LEU A 85 5.18 13.45 5.00
N ALA A 86 4.26 13.17 5.93
CA ALA A 86 4.53 13.14 7.37
C ALA A 86 4.86 11.74 7.86
N ASP A 87 5.91 11.52 8.64
CA ASP A 87 6.32 10.20 9.16
C ASP A 87 5.20 9.44 9.89
N GLU A 88 5.44 8.16 10.22
CA GLU A 88 4.45 7.33 10.92
C GLU A 88 3.97 7.91 12.26
N SER A 89 4.76 8.79 12.90
CA SER A 89 4.40 9.46 14.15
C SER A 89 3.66 10.79 13.96
N GLY A 90 3.65 11.34 12.75
CA GLY A 90 3.09 12.66 12.43
C GLY A 90 3.95 13.84 12.90
N LYS A 91 5.13 13.59 13.48
CA LYS A 91 5.99 14.62 14.07
C LYS A 91 6.97 15.22 13.06
N ALA A 92 7.32 14.47 12.02
CA ALA A 92 8.27 14.92 11.01
C ALA A 92 7.62 14.96 9.63
N VAL A 93 7.66 16.11 8.95
CA VAL A 93 7.11 16.27 7.60
C VAL A 93 8.22 16.60 6.62
N ARG A 94 8.21 15.94 5.46
CA ARG A 94 9.09 16.28 4.34
C ARG A 94 8.28 16.81 3.17
N GLY A 95 8.67 17.98 2.67
CA GLY A 95 8.12 18.60 1.47
C GLY A 95 8.85 18.17 0.20
N TYR A 96 8.10 18.10 -0.91
CA TYR A 96 8.60 17.76 -2.24
C TYR A 96 7.92 18.64 -3.30
N ALA A 97 8.65 18.97 -4.37
CA ALA A 97 8.09 19.70 -5.52
C ALA A 97 7.21 18.81 -6.41
N ALA A 98 7.33 17.49 -6.30
CA ALA A 98 6.55 16.49 -7.01
C ALA A 98 6.42 15.23 -6.13
N LEU A 99 5.87 14.14 -6.65
CA LEU A 99 5.85 12.88 -5.90
C LEU A 99 7.28 12.45 -5.47
N PRO A 100 7.46 11.96 -4.24
CA PRO A 100 8.74 11.47 -3.75
C PRO A 100 9.36 10.43 -4.69
N PRO A 101 10.68 10.48 -4.96
CA PRO A 101 11.32 9.51 -5.82
C PRO A 101 11.40 8.14 -5.13
N THR A 102 11.16 7.08 -5.92
CA THR A 102 11.17 5.70 -5.44
C THR A 102 12.29 4.87 -6.08
N GLU A 103 12.58 3.74 -5.45
CA GLU A 103 13.40 2.65 -5.96
C GLU A 103 12.71 1.30 -5.74
N ARG A 104 13.11 0.28 -6.53
CA ARG A 104 12.47 -1.03 -6.53
C ARG A 104 13.36 -2.06 -5.86
N HIS A 105 12.78 -2.79 -4.90
CA HIS A 105 13.45 -3.89 -4.19
C HIS A 105 12.80 -5.20 -4.60
N VAL A 106 13.57 -6.09 -5.22
CA VAL A 106 13.04 -7.32 -5.81
C VAL A 106 13.43 -8.53 -4.96
N TYR A 107 12.44 -9.34 -4.59
CA TYR A 107 12.61 -10.55 -3.79
C TYR A 107 12.13 -11.77 -4.57
N SER A 108 13.03 -12.73 -4.76
CA SER A 108 12.71 -14.03 -5.36
C SER A 108 12.35 -15.05 -4.28
N LEU A 109 11.08 -15.43 -4.23
CA LEU A 109 10.49 -16.29 -3.23
C LEU A 109 10.20 -17.67 -3.85
N ARG A 110 11.23 -18.51 -3.91
CA ARG A 110 11.21 -19.81 -4.59
C ARG A 110 10.43 -20.87 -3.81
N GLY A 111 10.10 -21.96 -4.50
CA GLY A 111 9.46 -23.15 -3.93
C GLY A 111 8.11 -23.43 -4.56
N SER A 112 7.61 -24.66 -4.35
CA SER A 112 6.32 -25.12 -4.84
C SER A 112 5.53 -25.70 -3.67
N ALA A 113 4.26 -25.33 -3.53
CA ALA A 113 3.38 -25.86 -2.49
C ALA A 113 1.93 -25.93 -2.96
N PRO A 114 1.19 -27.01 -2.65
CA PRO A 114 -0.25 -27.04 -2.79
C PRO A 114 -0.91 -26.22 -1.67
N ILE A 115 -2.10 -25.68 -1.96
CA ILE A 115 -2.97 -24.99 -1.02
C ILE A 115 -4.37 -25.60 -1.14
N GLY A 116 -4.92 -26.03 -0.01
CA GLY A 116 -6.33 -26.43 0.13
C GLY A 116 -7.25 -25.24 0.34
N ALA A 117 -8.57 -25.45 0.31
CA ALA A 117 -9.55 -24.36 0.42
C ALA A 117 -9.35 -23.45 1.65
N SER A 118 -8.97 -24.02 2.80
CA SER A 118 -8.63 -23.30 4.05
C SER A 118 -7.12 -23.17 4.29
N GLY A 119 -6.30 -23.63 3.35
CA GLY A 119 -4.85 -23.64 3.48
C GLY A 119 -4.22 -22.30 3.15
N LYS A 120 -2.93 -22.19 3.46
CA LYS A 120 -2.08 -21.07 3.03
C LYS A 120 -0.67 -21.54 2.74
N VAL A 121 0.07 -20.71 2.03
CA VAL A 121 1.52 -20.83 1.94
C VAL A 121 2.16 -19.51 2.35
N VAL A 122 3.23 -19.58 3.14
CA VAL A 122 4.00 -18.40 3.56
C VAL A 122 5.38 -18.45 2.91
N ARG A 123 5.75 -17.38 2.23
CA ARG A 123 7.09 -17.17 1.67
C ARG A 123 7.80 -16.08 2.46
N ARG A 124 9.10 -16.24 2.71
CA ARG A 124 9.86 -15.35 3.59
C ARG A 124 11.08 -14.80 2.90
N ALA A 125 11.41 -13.54 3.19
CA ALA A 125 12.65 -12.90 2.80
C ALA A 125 13.14 -11.97 3.91
N ARG A 126 14.46 -11.70 3.95
CA ARG A 126 15.03 -10.71 4.87
C ARG A 126 15.15 -9.36 4.18
N THR A 127 14.95 -8.30 4.95
CA THR A 127 15.12 -6.92 4.52
C THR A 127 16.19 -6.25 5.40
N PRO A 128 17.47 -6.26 4.98
CA PRO A 128 18.57 -5.82 5.85
C PRO A 128 18.60 -4.30 6.08
N ARG A 129 17.95 -3.53 5.21
CA ARG A 129 17.88 -2.07 5.27
C ARG A 129 16.50 -1.57 5.68
N LEU A 130 16.41 -0.38 6.25
CA LEU A 130 15.14 0.31 6.42
C LEU A 130 14.51 0.55 5.05
N LEU A 131 13.27 0.13 4.87
CA LEU A 131 12.45 0.51 3.72
C LEU A 131 11.25 1.29 4.20
N GLU A 132 10.74 2.17 3.34
CA GLU A 132 9.45 2.80 3.53
C GLU A 132 8.73 2.74 2.20
N THR A 133 7.64 1.98 2.13
CA THR A 133 6.95 1.78 0.86
C THR A 133 6.42 3.11 0.33
N PHE A 134 6.30 3.23 -0.98
CA PHE A 134 5.56 4.33 -1.59
C PHE A 134 5.05 3.85 -2.94
N GLY A 135 3.79 3.45 -2.98
CA GLY A 135 3.21 2.80 -4.15
C GLY A 135 2.63 1.43 -3.84
N ALA A 136 2.09 0.79 -4.88
CA ALA A 136 1.52 -0.56 -4.82
C ALA A 136 2.59 -1.63 -5.10
N PRO A 137 2.96 -2.49 -4.13
CA PRO A 137 3.80 -3.65 -4.38
C PRO A 137 3.13 -4.63 -5.37
N PRO A 138 3.76 -4.98 -6.50
CA PRO A 138 3.29 -6.10 -7.31
C PRO A 138 3.87 -7.42 -6.78
N VAL A 139 3.02 -8.44 -6.74
CA VAL A 139 3.38 -9.83 -6.46
C VAL A 139 3.06 -10.67 -7.69
N GLN A 140 4.09 -11.21 -8.34
CA GLN A 140 3.93 -12.16 -9.43
C GLN A 140 3.97 -13.57 -8.89
N VAL A 141 2.93 -14.35 -9.14
CA VAL A 141 2.80 -15.73 -8.67
C VAL A 141 2.59 -16.65 -9.86
N ARG A 142 3.42 -17.70 -9.99
CA ARG A 142 3.14 -18.79 -10.91
C ARG A 142 2.23 -19.82 -10.23
N ALA A 143 1.07 -20.11 -10.80
CA ALA A 143 0.11 -21.04 -10.22
C ALA A 143 -0.62 -21.92 -11.24
N SER A 144 -1.06 -23.09 -10.79
CA SER A 144 -1.85 -24.07 -11.57
C SER A 144 -2.93 -24.72 -10.70
N SER A 145 -4.04 -25.12 -11.29
CA SER A 145 -5.13 -25.86 -10.63
C SER A 145 -5.98 -26.59 -11.66
N THR A 146 -6.47 -27.78 -11.32
CA THR A 146 -7.46 -28.53 -12.10
C THR A 146 -8.84 -28.57 -11.45
N THR A 147 -9.02 -27.88 -10.31
CA THR A 147 -10.18 -28.03 -9.41
C THR A 147 -10.95 -26.74 -9.19
N GLY A 148 -10.77 -25.74 -10.07
CA GLY A 148 -11.62 -24.55 -10.12
C GLY A 148 -11.32 -23.47 -9.07
N TRP A 149 -10.06 -23.32 -8.67
CA TRP A 149 -9.65 -22.21 -7.79
C TRP A 149 -9.80 -20.85 -8.50
N SER A 150 -10.59 -19.92 -7.94
CA SER A 150 -11.13 -18.76 -8.66
C SER A 150 -10.43 -17.42 -8.40
N HIS A 151 -9.62 -17.30 -7.36
CA HIS A 151 -8.91 -16.06 -7.02
C HIS A 151 -7.72 -16.34 -6.10
N LEU A 152 -6.71 -15.48 -6.08
CA LEU A 152 -5.57 -15.60 -5.17
C LEU A 152 -5.39 -14.31 -4.38
N VAL A 153 -5.26 -14.43 -3.07
CA VAL A 153 -5.01 -13.34 -2.14
C VAL A 153 -3.56 -13.38 -1.66
N ALA A 154 -2.95 -12.20 -1.55
CA ALA A 154 -1.65 -12.00 -0.97
C ALA A 154 -1.75 -11.02 0.20
N VAL A 155 -1.20 -11.40 1.36
CA VAL A 155 -1.01 -10.52 2.51
C VAL A 155 0.48 -10.42 2.79
N LEU A 156 1.03 -9.20 2.75
CA LEU A 156 2.43 -8.92 3.03
C LEU A 156 2.55 -8.31 4.41
N VAL A 157 3.30 -8.97 5.29
CA VAL A 157 3.66 -8.43 6.60
C VAL A 157 5.18 -8.35 6.74
N ALA A 158 5.65 -7.44 7.58
CA ALA A 158 7.02 -7.40 8.07
C ALA A 158 7.01 -7.79 9.55
N ARG A 159 7.74 -8.86 9.91
CA ARG A 159 8.06 -9.15 11.31
C ARG A 159 9.36 -8.46 11.68
N THR A 160 9.31 -7.55 12.65
CA THR A 160 10.50 -6.86 13.15
C THR A 160 11.43 -7.83 13.89
N THR A 161 12.63 -7.37 14.21
CA THR A 161 13.58 -8.13 15.04
C THR A 161 13.05 -8.39 16.46
N SER A 162 12.18 -7.53 16.98
CA SER A 162 11.47 -7.72 18.25
C SER A 162 10.25 -8.65 18.15
N GLY A 163 9.93 -9.14 16.94
CA GLY A 163 8.79 -10.05 16.71
C GLY A 163 7.46 -9.35 16.43
N GLN A 164 7.40 -8.02 16.48
CA GLN A 164 6.21 -7.23 16.15
C GLN A 164 5.83 -7.44 14.68
N GLU A 165 4.54 -7.64 14.42
CA GLU A 165 3.98 -7.69 13.06
C GLU A 165 3.56 -6.29 12.60
N ILE A 166 4.01 -5.92 11.41
CA ILE A 166 3.57 -4.73 10.68
C ILE A 166 2.87 -5.23 9.42
N VAL A 167 1.58 -4.93 9.25
CA VAL A 167 0.88 -5.21 8.00
C VAL A 167 1.34 -4.19 6.96
N VAL A 168 2.03 -4.64 5.93
CA VAL A 168 2.60 -3.75 4.92
C VAL A 168 1.55 -3.38 3.89
N SER A 169 0.92 -4.40 3.29
CA SER A 169 -0.15 -4.25 2.29
C SER A 169 -0.75 -5.62 1.95
N GLU A 170 -1.83 -5.62 1.20
CA GLU A 170 -2.55 -6.82 0.76
C GLU A 170 -3.29 -6.59 -0.55
N GLY A 171 -3.66 -7.68 -1.24
CA GLY A 171 -4.26 -7.62 -2.55
C GLY A 171 -4.84 -8.96 -3.00
N GLY A 172 -5.76 -8.90 -3.96
CA GLY A 172 -6.38 -10.08 -4.57
C GLY A 172 -6.34 -10.02 -6.10
N VAL A 173 -6.40 -11.17 -6.75
CA VAL A 173 -6.56 -11.27 -8.20
C VAL A 173 -7.48 -12.42 -8.56
N PRO A 174 -8.42 -12.26 -9.52
CA PRO A 174 -9.15 -13.40 -10.07
C PRO A 174 -8.20 -14.33 -10.82
N THR A 175 -8.49 -15.62 -10.82
CA THR A 175 -7.68 -16.63 -11.49
C THR A 175 -8.51 -17.50 -12.42
N SER A 176 -7.97 -17.78 -13.61
CA SER A 176 -8.47 -18.80 -14.54
C SER A 176 -7.37 -19.83 -14.78
N LEU A 177 -7.45 -20.94 -14.05
CA LEU A 177 -6.39 -21.92 -13.90
C LEU A 177 -6.68 -23.21 -14.67
N THR A 178 -5.58 -23.86 -15.07
CA THR A 178 -5.57 -25.22 -15.65
C THR A 178 -4.39 -25.99 -15.04
N ALA A 179 -4.19 -27.24 -15.46
CA ALA A 179 -2.99 -28.01 -15.09
C ALA A 179 -1.68 -27.30 -15.51
N ARG A 180 -1.70 -26.50 -16.59
CA ARG A 180 -0.53 -25.73 -17.04
C ARG A 180 -0.34 -24.48 -16.18
N PRO A 181 0.82 -24.29 -15.53
CA PRO A 181 1.06 -23.12 -14.68
C PRO A 181 1.08 -21.80 -15.46
N LYS A 182 0.30 -20.83 -14.98
CA LYS A 182 0.25 -19.45 -15.50
C LYS A 182 0.80 -18.46 -14.47
N VAL A 183 1.23 -17.29 -14.93
CA VAL A 183 1.67 -16.19 -14.05
C VAL A 183 0.51 -15.24 -13.81
N PHE A 184 0.27 -14.90 -12.56
CA PHE A 184 -0.72 -13.90 -12.11
C PHE A 184 0.02 -12.77 -11.42
N THR A 185 -0.45 -11.54 -11.62
CA THR A 185 0.06 -10.37 -10.90
C THR A 185 -1.01 -9.89 -9.93
N ILE A 186 -0.73 -9.99 -8.63
CA ILE A 186 -1.52 -9.37 -7.59
C ILE A 186 -0.94 -7.98 -7.36
N ARG A 187 -1.76 -6.95 -7.48
CA ARG A 187 -1.39 -5.59 -7.06
C ARG A 187 -1.86 -5.42 -5.62
N LEU A 188 -0.92 -5.25 -4.69
CA LEU A 188 -1.29 -4.91 -3.32
C LEU A 188 -1.69 -3.43 -3.26
N ILE A 189 -2.46 -3.05 -2.23
CA ILE A 189 -2.88 -1.66 -2.02
C ILE A 189 -1.64 -0.74 -1.97
N SER A 190 -1.75 0.43 -2.61
CA SER A 190 -0.69 1.43 -2.56
C SER A 190 -0.64 2.09 -1.18
N GLN A 191 0.49 1.97 -0.47
CA GLN A 191 0.66 2.48 0.90
C GLN A 191 2.05 3.09 1.12
N VAL A 192 2.16 3.89 2.19
CA VAL A 192 3.41 4.34 2.81
C VAL A 192 3.60 3.67 4.17
N THR A 193 4.31 2.54 4.16
CA THR A 193 4.51 1.71 5.34
C THR A 193 6.00 1.58 5.62
N ARG A 194 6.42 1.95 6.83
CA ARG A 194 7.78 1.72 7.31
C ARG A 194 8.01 0.23 7.56
N ILE A 195 9.15 -0.26 7.10
CA ILE A 195 9.64 -1.61 7.31
C ILE A 195 11.03 -1.47 7.96
N PRO A 196 11.13 -1.64 9.29
CA PRO A 196 12.39 -1.51 10.00
C PRO A 196 13.50 -2.41 9.44
N ALA A 197 14.74 -1.94 9.50
CA ALA A 197 15.91 -2.73 9.10
C ALA A 197 15.98 -4.05 9.88
N GLY A 198 16.39 -5.12 9.20
CA GLY A 198 16.48 -6.46 9.78
C GLY A 198 15.14 -7.21 9.85
N SER A 199 14.03 -6.57 9.46
CA SER A 199 12.72 -7.24 9.41
C SER A 199 12.72 -8.43 8.45
N ARG A 200 11.88 -9.42 8.78
CA ARG A 200 11.55 -10.55 7.90
C ARG A 200 10.22 -10.28 7.23
N LEU A 201 10.24 -10.14 5.91
CA LEU A 201 9.02 -10.12 5.11
C LEU A 201 8.39 -11.52 5.13
N GLU A 202 7.09 -11.57 5.39
CA GLU A 202 6.27 -12.78 5.26
C GLU A 202 5.12 -12.49 4.30
N LEU A 203 5.16 -13.14 3.14
CA LEU A 203 4.11 -13.08 2.13
C LEU A 203 3.24 -14.32 2.26
N THR A 204 2.02 -14.13 2.75
CA THR A 204 1.00 -15.19 2.80
C THR A 204 0.23 -15.19 1.50
N LEU A 205 0.11 -16.36 0.87
CA LEU A 205 -0.74 -16.60 -0.28
C LEU A 205 -1.84 -17.61 0.11
N ALA A 206 -3.09 -17.25 -0.13
CA ALA A 206 -4.26 -18.03 0.27
C ALA A 206 -5.50 -17.66 -0.55
N GLY A 207 -6.64 -18.29 -0.25
CA GLY A 207 -7.94 -17.89 -0.79
C GLY A 207 -8.49 -16.62 -0.14
N THR A 208 -8.28 -16.46 1.17
CA THR A 208 -8.78 -15.34 1.95
C THR A 208 -7.66 -14.65 2.73
N SER A 209 -7.87 -13.38 3.09
CA SER A 209 -6.96 -12.64 3.97
C SER A 209 -6.99 -13.19 5.40
N THR A 210 -8.14 -13.75 5.83
CA THR A 210 -8.30 -14.40 7.15
C THR A 210 -7.38 -15.58 7.38
N ALA A 211 -6.88 -16.22 6.31
CA ALA A 211 -5.88 -17.27 6.44
C ALA A 211 -4.54 -16.74 7.00
N GLN A 212 -4.19 -15.46 6.77
CA GLN A 212 -3.04 -14.84 7.42
C GLN A 212 -3.33 -14.54 8.89
N ASN A 213 -4.43 -13.83 9.17
CA ASN A 213 -4.89 -13.46 10.50
C ASN A 213 -6.44 -13.43 10.51
N PRO A 214 -7.14 -14.12 11.44
CA PRO A 214 -8.61 -14.14 11.50
C PRO A 214 -9.27 -12.75 11.56
N GLY A 215 -8.59 -11.75 12.12
CA GLY A 215 -9.07 -10.36 12.18
C GLY A 215 -8.89 -9.58 10.88
N ASN A 216 -8.22 -10.14 9.87
CA ASN A 216 -8.05 -9.49 8.58
C ASN A 216 -9.25 -9.78 7.66
N LEU A 217 -10.20 -8.85 7.62
CA LEU A 217 -11.49 -9.00 6.96
C LEU A 217 -11.55 -8.43 5.53
N LEU A 218 -10.41 -8.15 4.88
CA LEU A 218 -10.42 -7.47 3.58
C LEU A 218 -10.86 -8.37 2.42
N TYR A 219 -10.40 -9.63 2.36
CA TYR A 219 -10.73 -10.58 1.30
C TYR A 219 -11.38 -11.84 1.89
N LEU A 220 -12.71 -11.91 1.78
CA LEU A 220 -13.54 -12.92 2.45
C LEU A 220 -14.24 -13.91 1.48
N VAL A 221 -14.01 -13.79 0.18
CA VAL A 221 -14.64 -14.66 -0.82
C VAL A 221 -14.23 -16.12 -0.55
N PRO A 222 -15.17 -17.04 -0.29
CA PRO A 222 -14.81 -18.41 0.04
C PRO A 222 -14.28 -19.16 -1.19
N VAL A 223 -13.42 -20.14 -0.93
CA VAL A 223 -12.92 -21.08 -1.94
C VAL A 223 -13.68 -22.40 -1.81
N PRO A 224 -14.12 -23.04 -2.91
CA PRO A 224 -14.79 -24.34 -2.85
C PRO A 224 -13.93 -25.39 -2.12
N GLN A 225 -14.52 -26.20 -1.23
CA GLN A 225 -13.78 -27.13 -0.36
C GLN A 225 -12.86 -28.11 -1.12
N ARG A 226 -13.30 -28.55 -2.30
CA ARG A 226 -12.53 -29.46 -3.18
C ARG A 226 -11.44 -28.76 -3.99
N ALA A 227 -11.44 -27.43 -4.05
CA ALA A 227 -10.47 -26.68 -4.84
C ALA A 227 -9.07 -26.79 -4.21
N ARG A 228 -8.08 -26.91 -5.08
CA ARG A 228 -6.65 -27.02 -4.78
C ARG A 228 -5.89 -26.18 -5.79
N ILE A 229 -4.93 -25.41 -5.32
CA ILE A 229 -4.01 -24.65 -6.17
C ILE A 229 -2.59 -25.03 -5.84
N THR A 230 -1.73 -25.18 -6.84
CA THR A 230 -0.28 -25.27 -6.64
C THR A 230 0.32 -23.90 -6.93
N VAL A 231 0.90 -23.30 -5.90
CA VAL A 231 1.68 -22.06 -6.01
C VAL A 231 3.15 -22.42 -6.14
N ARG A 232 3.81 -21.85 -7.14
CA ARG A 232 5.23 -22.07 -7.45
C ARG A 232 6.04 -20.81 -7.13
N ASN A 233 7.01 -20.48 -7.98
CA ASN A 233 7.86 -19.31 -7.84
C ASN A 233 7.03 -18.04 -7.69
N VAL A 234 7.44 -17.21 -6.75
CA VAL A 234 6.86 -15.90 -6.48
C VAL A 234 7.94 -14.84 -6.60
N THR A 235 7.60 -13.71 -7.20
CA THR A 235 8.43 -12.50 -7.22
C THR A 235 7.65 -11.38 -6.54
N LEU A 236 8.21 -10.85 -5.45
CA LEU A 236 7.69 -9.67 -4.76
C LEU A 236 8.56 -8.48 -5.14
N VAL A 237 7.94 -7.36 -5.51
CA VAL A 237 8.63 -6.08 -5.67
C VAL A 237 8.07 -5.09 -4.66
N ILE A 238 8.95 -4.49 -3.87
CA ILE A 238 8.60 -3.39 -2.97
C ILE A 238 9.05 -2.08 -3.62
N PRO A 239 8.12 -1.20 -4.04
CA PRO A 239 8.44 0.20 -4.33
C PRO A 239 8.63 0.94 -3.01
N ALA A 240 9.83 1.47 -2.79
CA ALA A 240 10.16 2.20 -1.56
C ALA A 240 10.71 3.58 -1.89
N LEU A 241 10.53 4.53 -0.97
CA LEU A 241 11.18 5.83 -1.03
C LEU A 241 12.69 5.67 -1.13
N ARG A 242 13.34 6.46 -2.01
CA ARG A 242 14.82 6.52 -2.04
C ARG A 242 15.40 7.03 -0.74
N THR A 243 14.66 7.89 -0.05
CA THR A 243 15.03 8.40 1.27
C THR A 243 13.80 8.31 2.17
N PRO A 244 13.77 7.37 3.13
CA PRO A 244 12.69 7.31 4.11
C PRO A 244 12.46 8.65 4.82
N VAL A 245 11.21 8.92 5.14
CA VAL A 245 10.78 9.99 6.04
C VAL A 245 10.76 9.48 7.47
N SER A 246 10.26 8.25 7.68
CA SER A 246 10.27 7.61 9.00
C SER A 246 11.67 7.11 9.39
N ARG A 247 11.97 7.07 10.69
CA ARG A 247 13.28 6.69 11.25
C ARG A 247 13.19 5.41 12.04
#